data_AF-A0A1I1I6D9-F1
#
_entry.id   AF-A0A1I1I6D9-F1
#
_cell.length_a   1.000
_cell.length_b   1.000
_cell.length_c   1.000
_cell.angle_alpha   90.00
_cell.angle_beta   90.00
_cell.angle_gamma   90.00
#
_symmetry.space_group_name_H-M   'P 1'
#
loop_
_entity.id
_entity.type
_entity.pdbx_description
1 polymer ?
#
loop_
_entity_poly.entity_id
_entity_poly.type
_entity_poly.pdbx_seq_one_letter_code
_entity_poly.pdbx_strand_id
1 'polypeptide(L)' 'MTDAAGSDPGRGEGAESDWERKRRLARIFGDVLPETTGDERDEPEIDDRGSDAWLRAQVPPHHGS' A
#
# COMPACT_ATOMS: atom_id res chain seq x y z
N MET A 1 15.99 12.99 24.27
CA MET A 1 15.14 11.88 23.82
C MET A 1 14.84 12.15 22.36
N THR A 2 15.71 11.68 21.46
CA THR A 2 15.54 11.83 20.01
C THR A 2 15.10 10.49 19.45
N ASP A 3 14.01 10.48 18.69
CA ASP A 3 13.98 9.72 17.46
C ASP A 3 13.16 10.50 16.42
N ALA A 4 13.64 10.47 15.19
CA ALA A 4 13.23 11.29 14.07
C ALA A 4 12.37 10.41 13.15
N ALA A 5 11.08 10.71 13.04
CA ALA A 5 10.21 10.06 12.08
C ALA A 5 9.66 11.10 11.09
N GLY A 6 10.29 11.14 9.91
CA GLY A 6 9.62 11.52 8.67
C GLY A 6 9.59 13.01 8.28
N SER A 7 10.67 13.76 8.43
CA SER A 7 10.89 14.88 7.51
C SER A 7 11.55 14.33 6.25
N ASP A 8 10.77 13.90 5.27
CA ASP A 8 11.26 13.66 3.91
C ASP A 8 11.56 15.02 3.25
N PRO A 9 12.82 15.45 3.11
CA PRO A 9 13.17 16.76 2.58
C PRO A 9 13.27 16.67 1.04
N GLY A 10 12.22 16.15 0.41
CA GLY A 10 12.24 15.65 -0.96
C GLY A 10 11.11 16.14 -1.86
N ARG A 11 10.60 17.37 -1.75
CA ARG A 11 9.88 18.01 -2.90
C ARG A 11 9.72 19.53 -2.78
N GLY A 12 10.82 20.26 -2.95
CA GLY A 12 10.73 21.66 -3.34
C GLY A 12 9.99 21.76 -4.69
N GLU A 13 9.02 22.67 -4.78
CA GLU A 13 8.14 22.96 -5.93
C GLU A 13 7.06 21.88 -6.22
N GLY A 14 5.85 22.12 -5.73
CA GLY A 14 4.66 21.29 -6.02
C GLY A 14 4.28 20.26 -4.95
N ALA A 15 4.58 20.52 -3.67
CA ALA A 15 4.04 19.73 -2.57
C ALA A 15 2.53 19.96 -2.44
N GLU A 16 1.76 18.88 -2.50
CA GLU A 16 0.32 18.85 -2.23
C GLU A 16 0.07 19.43 -0.83
N SER A 17 -0.88 20.36 -0.72
CA SER A 17 -1.29 20.86 0.59
C SER A 17 -2.00 19.79 1.41
N ASP A 18 -2.03 19.94 2.74
CA ASP A 18 -2.66 18.95 3.62
C ASP A 18 -4.14 18.67 3.29
N TRP A 19 -4.87 19.69 2.81
CA TRP A 19 -6.27 19.53 2.42
C TRP A 19 -6.43 18.75 1.11
N GLU A 20 -5.53 18.95 0.15
CA GLU A 20 -5.50 18.20 -1.11
C GLU A 20 -5.17 16.74 -0.82
N ARG A 21 -4.15 16.51 0.02
CA ARG A 21 -3.75 15.16 0.45
C ARG A 21 -4.89 14.44 1.14
N LYS A 22 -5.57 15.10 2.09
CA LYS A 22 -6.73 14.52 2.79
C LYS A 22 -7.86 14.19 1.82
N ARG A 23 -8.17 15.09 0.88
CA ARG A 23 -9.20 14.86 -0.15
C ARG A 23 -8.86 13.69 -1.08
N ARG A 24 -7.59 13.56 -1.49
CA ARG A 24 -7.12 12.47 -2.35
C ARG A 24 -7.23 11.13 -1.65
N LEU A 25 -6.84 11.06 -0.37
CA LEU A 25 -6.99 9.85 0.43
C LEU A 25 -8.46 9.50 0.67
N ALA A 26 -9.30 10.48 0.99
CA ALA A 26 -10.73 10.25 1.22
C ALA A 26 -11.47 9.71 -0.01
N ARG A 27 -11.00 10.02 -1.21
CA ARG A 27 -11.55 9.45 -2.45
C ARG A 27 -11.36 7.92 -2.55
N ILE A 28 -10.30 7.38 -1.94
CA ILE A 28 -9.95 5.96 -2.01
C ILE A 28 -10.44 5.23 -0.76
N PHE A 29 -10.20 5.82 0.40
CA PHE A 29 -10.36 5.17 1.71
C PHE A 29 -11.57 5.68 2.51
N GLY A 30 -12.21 6.77 2.08
CA GLY A 30 -13.24 7.48 2.85
C GLY A 30 -12.64 8.44 3.90
N ASP A 31 -13.50 9.06 4.69
CA ASP A 31 -13.09 10.11 5.64
C ASP A 31 -12.30 9.60 6.85
N VAL A 32 -12.42 8.30 7.15
CA VAL A 32 -11.72 7.61 8.24
C VAL A 32 -10.69 6.68 7.65
N LEU A 33 -9.41 6.89 7.98
CA LEU A 33 -8.34 6.00 7.56
C LEU A 33 -8.29 4.76 8.47
N PRO A 34 -7.92 3.59 7.93
CA PRO A 34 -7.61 2.42 8.74
C PRO A 34 -6.52 2.73 9.76
N GLU A 35 -6.69 2.20 10.98
CA GLU A 35 -5.67 2.30 12.04
C GLU A 35 -4.49 1.37 11.78
N THR A 36 -4.72 0.27 11.06
CA THR A 36 -3.73 -0.76 10.72
C THR A 36 -3.48 -0.81 9.23
N THR A 37 -2.28 -1.18 8.82
CA THR A 37 -1.94 -1.39 7.42
C THR A 37 -2.38 -2.78 6.92
N GLY A 38 -2.10 -3.10 5.65
CA GLY A 38 -2.41 -4.42 5.10
C GLY A 38 -1.57 -5.55 5.71
N ASP A 39 -0.30 -5.27 5.99
CA ASP A 39 0.67 -6.21 6.54
C ASP A 39 0.47 -6.51 8.03
N GLU A 40 -0.14 -5.58 8.78
CA GLU A 40 -0.46 -5.76 10.20
C GLU A 40 -1.76 -6.53 10.43
N ARG A 41 -2.60 -6.66 9.40
CA ARG A 41 -3.88 -7.38 9.49
C ARG A 41 -3.67 -8.83 9.13
N ASP A 42 -4.28 -9.73 9.90
CA ASP A 42 -4.40 -11.12 9.48
C ASP A 42 -5.15 -11.16 8.14
N GLU A 43 -4.57 -11.87 7.16
CA GLU A 43 -5.18 -12.03 5.84
C GLU A 43 -6.58 -12.65 6.03
N PRO A 44 -7.66 -12.05 5.49
CA PRO A 44 -8.94 -12.74 5.45
C PRO A 44 -8.75 -14.10 4.76
N GLU A 45 -9.52 -15.13 5.11
CA GLU A 45 -9.54 -16.40 4.35
C GLU A 45 -9.99 -16.11 2.90
N ILE A 46 -9.06 -15.66 2.06
CA ILE A 46 -9.20 -15.62 0.62
C ILE A 46 -9.05 -17.07 0.21
N ASP A 47 -10.13 -17.68 -0.28
CA ASP A 47 -10.14 -19.06 -0.78
C ASP A 47 -8.87 -19.34 -1.59
N ASP A 48 -7.92 -20.08 -0.98
CA ASP A 48 -6.55 -20.27 -1.44
C ASP A 48 -6.47 -20.79 -2.88
N ARG A 49 -7.57 -21.39 -3.37
CA ARG A 49 -7.72 -21.90 -4.74
C ARG A 49 -7.48 -20.85 -5.82
N GLY A 50 -7.78 -19.58 -5.56
CA GLY A 50 -7.56 -18.49 -6.51
C GLY A 50 -6.11 -17.99 -6.54
N SER A 51 -5.47 -17.91 -5.37
CA SER A 51 -4.12 -17.36 -5.22
C SER A 51 -3.06 -18.25 -5.87
N ASP A 52 -3.17 -19.55 -5.64
CA ASP A 52 -2.22 -20.55 -6.11
C ASP A 52 -2.27 -20.76 -7.64
N ALA A 53 -3.46 -20.61 -8.24
CA ALA A 53 -3.66 -20.66 -9.69
C ALA A 53 -3.09 -19.41 -10.37
N TRP A 54 -3.27 -18.23 -9.77
CA TRP A 54 -2.70 -16.98 -10.26
C TRP A 54 -1.18 -16.99 -10.22
N LEU A 55 -0.58 -17.43 -9.11
CA LEU A 55 0.88 -17.52 -8.97
C LEU A 55 1.52 -18.42 -10.04
N ARG A 56 0.92 -19.59 -10.32
CA ARG A 56 1.39 -20.49 -11.38
C ARG A 56 1.26 -19.87 -12.78
N ALA A 57 0.25 -19.03 -13.01
CA ALA A 57 0.09 -18.31 -14.27
C ALA A 57 1.10 -17.16 -14.46
N GLN A 58 1.77 -16.72 -13.40
CA GLN A 58 2.80 -15.66 -13.45
C GLN A 58 4.23 -16.20 -13.65
N VAL A 59 4.41 -17.50 -13.88
CA VAL A 59 5.75 -18.09 -14.10
C VAL A 59 6.31 -17.59 -15.45
N PRO A 60 7.46 -16.88 -15.47
CA PRO A 60 8.07 -16.43 -16.72
C PRO A 60 8.51 -17.62 -17.60
N PRO A 61 8.48 -17.49 -18.93
CA PRO A 61 8.76 -18.60 -19.87
C PRO A 61 10.19 -19.15 -19.81
N HIS A 62 11.11 -18.44 -19.14
CA HIS A 62 12.49 -18.87 -18.94
C HIS A 62 12.74 -19.56 -17.59
N HIS A 63 11.69 -19.78 -16.78
CA HIS A 63 11.83 -20.46 -15.50
C HIS A 63 12.01 -21.97 -15.74
N GLY A 64 13.24 -22.47 -15.60
CA GLY A 64 13.57 -23.89 -15.78
C GLY A 64 14.69 -24.20 -16.79
N SER A 65 15.53 -23.22 -17.16
CA SER A 65 16.81 -23.48 -17.86
C SER A 65 17.99 -23.45 -16.90
#